data_AF-A0A849ECL6-F1
#
_entry.id   AF-A0A849ECL6-F1
#
_cell.length_a   1.000
_cell.length_b   1.000
_cell.length_c   1.000
_cell.angle_alpha   90.00
_cell.angle_beta   90.00
_cell.angle_gamma   90.00
#
_symmetry.space_group_name_H-M   'P 1'
#
loop_
_entity.id
_entity.type
_entity.pdbx_description
1 polymer ?
#
loop_
_entity_poly.entity_id
_entity_poly.type
_entity_poly.pdbx_seq_one_letter_code
_entity_poly.pdbx_strand_id
1 'polypeptide(L)'
;SGRAFANVAGNTVTAWAVKKTTGLKLSYLHSTGKVFALPFRKGDEELRKTIESALECLKTNGTIAKLHEKWFGYAPAADAAAVTVYPGFGVPDLAGYDATAHQPNCK
;
A
#
# COMPACT_ATOMS: atom_id res chain seq x y z
N SER A 1 0.70 -11.90 28.13
CA SER A 1 1.79 -12.81 28.54
C SER A 1 3.06 -12.08 28.99
N GLY A 2 3.28 -10.78 28.67
CA GLY A 2 4.44 -10.03 29.18
C GLY A 2 5.81 -10.54 28.70
N ARG A 3 5.83 -11.44 27.71
CA ARG A 3 7.03 -12.16 27.26
C ARG A 3 7.92 -11.35 26.32
N ALA A 4 7.43 -10.22 25.82
CA ALA A 4 8.15 -9.30 24.96
C ALA A 4 7.66 -7.87 25.20
N PHE A 5 8.57 -6.90 25.10
CA PHE A 5 8.25 -5.47 25.22
C PHE A 5 7.67 -4.90 23.92
N ALA A 6 8.17 -5.34 22.75
CA ALA A 6 7.77 -4.83 21.44
C ALA A 6 7.76 -5.95 20.38
N ASN A 7 7.05 -5.69 19.28
CA ASN A 7 7.00 -6.52 18.08
C ASN A 7 7.41 -5.66 16.87
N VAL A 8 8.14 -6.25 15.92
CA VAL A 8 8.52 -5.63 14.65
C VAL A 8 7.90 -6.43 13.51
N ALA A 9 7.01 -5.81 12.75
CA ALA A 9 6.29 -6.42 11.65
C ALA A 9 5.86 -5.37 10.63
N GLY A 10 5.26 -5.80 9.50
CA GLY A 10 4.69 -4.91 8.50
C GLY A 10 3.67 -3.94 9.11
N ASN A 11 3.71 -2.67 8.67
CA ASN A 11 2.94 -1.57 9.26
C ASN A 11 1.43 -1.84 9.29
N THR A 12 0.85 -2.37 8.21
CA THR A 12 -0.59 -2.67 8.11
C THR A 12 -1.01 -3.82 9.02
N VAL A 13 -0.17 -4.85 9.16
CA VAL A 13 -0.42 -5.98 10.07
C VAL A 13 -0.39 -5.51 11.52
N THR A 14 0.61 -4.72 11.90
CA THR A 14 0.72 -4.15 13.25
C THR A 14 -0.45 -3.21 13.55
N ALA A 15 -0.85 -2.37 12.59
CA ALA A 15 -1.99 -1.47 12.75
C ALA A 15 -3.30 -2.23 12.98
N TRP A 16 -3.54 -3.28 12.20
CA TRP A 16 -4.71 -4.14 12.41
C TRP A 16 -4.70 -4.81 13.79
N ALA A 17 -3.54 -5.33 14.22
CA ALA A 17 -3.40 -5.96 15.54
C ALA A 17 -3.66 -4.97 16.68
N VAL A 18 -3.09 -3.75 16.60
CA VAL A 18 -3.35 -2.66 17.56
C VAL A 18 -4.84 -2.31 17.60
N LYS A 19 -5.50 -2.21 16.45
CA LYS A 19 -6.94 -1.95 16.36
C LYS A 19 -7.78 -3.03 17.05
N LYS A 20 -7.31 -4.28 17.09
CA LYS A 20 -8.03 -5.43 17.65
C LYS A 20 -7.68 -5.77 19.10
N THR A 21 -6.65 -5.16 19.67
CA THR A 21 -6.15 -5.54 20.99
C THR A 21 -5.93 -4.33 21.89
N THR A 22 -6.76 -4.24 22.93
CA THR A 22 -6.62 -3.23 23.98
C THR A 22 -5.27 -3.38 24.69
N GLY A 23 -4.56 -2.26 24.88
CA GLY A 23 -3.26 -2.23 25.56
C GLY A 23 -2.05 -2.25 24.63
N LEU A 24 -2.25 -2.42 23.31
CA LEU A 24 -1.20 -2.18 22.31
C LEU A 24 -1.32 -0.77 21.73
N LYS A 25 -0.18 -0.22 21.29
CA LYS A 25 -0.12 1.05 20.56
C LYS A 25 0.94 0.97 19.47
N LEU A 26 0.72 1.70 18.38
CA LEU A 26 1.77 1.96 17.40
C LEU A 26 2.85 2.82 18.05
N SER A 27 4.12 2.52 17.77
CA SER A 27 5.27 3.23 18.35
C SER A 27 6.09 3.95 17.29
N TYR A 28 6.86 3.20 16.49
CA TYR A 28 7.78 3.74 15.50
C TYR A 28 7.60 3.04 14.15
N LEU A 29 7.56 3.85 13.08
CA LEU A 29 7.54 3.37 11.70
C LEU A 29 8.91 3.63 11.07
N HIS A 30 9.65 2.56 10.81
CA HIS A 30 10.89 2.64 10.04
C HIS A 30 10.60 2.54 8.54
N SER A 31 11.01 3.55 7.77
CA SER A 31 10.87 3.51 6.31
C SER A 31 11.96 2.64 5.69
N THR A 32 11.58 1.73 4.79
CA THR A 32 12.50 0.82 4.09
C THR A 32 12.52 1.02 2.58
N GLY A 33 11.73 1.96 2.06
CA GLY A 33 11.45 2.12 0.63
C GLY A 33 10.60 1.00 0.01
N LYS A 34 10.23 -0.04 0.79
CA LYS A 34 9.40 -1.15 0.33
C LYS A 34 7.93 -0.85 0.61
N VAL A 35 7.07 -1.21 -0.34
CA VAL A 35 5.62 -1.00 -0.28
C VAL A 35 4.89 -2.29 -0.58
N PHE A 36 3.62 -2.38 -0.16
CA PHE A 36 2.78 -3.52 -0.52
C PHE A 36 2.45 -3.49 -2.02
N ALA A 37 2.49 -4.64 -2.67
CA ALA A 37 2.25 -4.79 -4.10
C ALA A 37 1.38 -6.02 -4.39
N LEU A 38 0.69 -5.99 -5.53
CA LEU A 38 -0.04 -7.14 -6.07
C LEU A 38 0.91 -7.88 -7.02
N PRO A 39 1.34 -9.12 -6.69
CA PRO A 39 2.23 -9.87 -7.56
C PRO A 39 1.46 -10.45 -8.76
N PHE A 40 2.09 -10.39 -9.93
CA PHE A 40 1.61 -11.01 -11.17
C PHE A 40 2.64 -12.01 -11.68
N ARG A 41 2.23 -12.89 -12.61
CA ARG A 41 3.15 -13.78 -13.31
C ARG A 41 4.18 -12.94 -14.07
N LYS A 42 5.44 -13.35 -14.04
CA LYS A 42 6.50 -12.72 -14.84
C LYS A 42 6.17 -12.86 -16.34
N GLY A 43 6.27 -11.77 -17.10
CA GLY A 43 5.90 -11.72 -18.52
C GLY A 43 4.41 -11.51 -18.80
N ASP A 44 3.61 -11.20 -17.77
CA ASP A 44 2.19 -10.85 -17.91
C ASP A 44 1.98 -9.36 -17.63
N GLU A 45 2.70 -8.51 -18.36
CA GLU A 45 2.66 -7.07 -18.21
C GLU A 45 1.29 -6.49 -18.60
N GLU A 46 0.57 -7.12 -19.51
CA GLU A 46 -0.77 -6.67 -19.94
C GLU A 46 -1.79 -6.75 -18.80
N LEU A 47 -1.84 -7.89 -18.09
CA LEU A 47 -2.71 -8.02 -16.92
C LEU A 47 -2.29 -7.07 -15.81
N ARG A 48 -0.98 -6.95 -15.55
CA ARG A 48 -0.45 -6.02 -14.55
C ARG A 48 -0.91 -4.58 -14.84
N LYS A 49 -0.75 -4.11 -16.09
CA LYS A 49 -1.16 -2.77 -16.54
C LYS A 49 -2.66 -2.54 -16.34
N THR A 50 -3.48 -3.54 -16.67
CA THR A 50 -4.94 -3.48 -16.50
C THR A 50 -5.33 -3.30 -15.03
N ILE A 51 -4.76 -4.11 -14.13
CA ILE A 51 -5.07 -4.03 -12.71
C ILE A 51 -4.49 -2.75 -12.07
N GLU A 52 -3.32 -2.31 -12.51
CA GLU A 52 -2.69 -1.09 -12.03
C GLU A 52 -3.53 0.14 -12.37
N SER A 53 -4.03 0.26 -13.61
CA SER A 53 -4.95 1.34 -13.99
C SER A 53 -6.22 1.35 -13.12
N ALA A 54 -6.78 0.19 -12.78
CA ALA A 54 -7.93 0.11 -11.89
C ALA A 54 -7.57 0.56 -10.46
N LEU A 55 -6.41 0.13 -9.95
CA LEU A 55 -5.93 0.51 -8.61
C LEU A 55 -5.69 2.02 -8.52
N GLU A 56 -5.13 2.64 -9.55
CA GLU A 56 -4.93 4.09 -9.61
C GLU A 56 -6.26 4.85 -9.53
N CYS A 57 -7.29 4.39 -10.23
CA CYS A 57 -8.63 4.97 -10.11
C CYS A 57 -9.20 4.86 -8.69
N LEU A 58 -8.98 3.72 -8.02
CA LEU A 58 -9.37 3.53 -6.61
C LEU A 58 -8.59 4.41 -5.63
N LYS A 59 -7.32 4.74 -5.95
CA LYS A 59 -6.54 5.71 -5.18
C LYS A 59 -7.09 7.12 -5.39
N THR A 60 -7.26 7.53 -6.64
CA THR A 60 -7.73 8.87 -7.02
C THR A 60 -9.11 9.18 -6.46
N ASN A 61 -10.03 8.21 -6.47
CA ASN A 61 -11.39 8.41 -5.94
C ASN A 61 -11.50 8.22 -4.40
N GLY A 62 -10.37 8.00 -3.71
CA GLY A 62 -10.30 7.87 -2.26
C GLY A 62 -10.78 6.53 -1.69
N THR A 63 -11.10 5.54 -2.52
CA THR A 63 -11.53 4.22 -2.05
C THR A 63 -10.44 3.55 -1.22
N ILE A 64 -9.18 3.59 -1.67
CA ILE A 64 -8.07 2.99 -0.91
C ILE A 64 -7.86 3.69 0.43
N ALA A 65 -7.99 5.02 0.50
CA ALA A 65 -7.91 5.76 1.76
C ALA A 65 -8.99 5.34 2.76
N LYS A 66 -10.26 5.24 2.30
CA LYS A 66 -11.38 4.76 3.13
C LYS A 66 -11.17 3.32 3.62
N LEU A 67 -10.63 2.44 2.77
CA LEU A 67 -10.29 1.08 3.15
C LEU A 67 -9.17 1.06 4.19
N HIS A 68 -8.13 1.89 4.02
CA HIS A 68 -7.04 2.01 4.97
C HIS A 68 -7.55 2.40 6.37
N GLU A 69 -8.40 3.43 6.47
CA GLU A 69 -9.05 3.82 7.74
C GLU A 69 -9.92 2.69 8.31
N LYS A 70 -10.75 2.08 7.47
CA LYS A 70 -11.65 0.99 7.86
C LYS A 70 -10.88 -0.20 8.44
N TRP A 71 -9.73 -0.56 7.90
CA TRP A 71 -8.99 -1.75 8.31
C TRP A 71 -7.93 -1.47 9.38
N PHE A 72 -7.31 -0.29 9.35
CA PHE A 72 -6.13 0.03 10.19
C PHE A 72 -6.40 1.10 11.24
N GLY A 73 -7.53 1.79 11.17
CA GLY A 73 -7.99 2.72 12.21
C GLY A 73 -7.43 4.13 12.11
N TYR A 74 -6.72 4.47 11.03
CA TYR A 74 -6.22 5.82 10.77
C TYR A 74 -6.09 6.09 9.26
N ALA A 75 -6.09 7.36 8.88
CA ALA A 75 -5.90 7.80 7.50
C ALA A 75 -4.47 7.49 7.02
N PRO A 76 -4.27 7.04 5.77
CA PRO A 76 -2.92 6.92 5.24
C PRO A 76 -2.24 8.30 5.20
N ALA A 77 -0.93 8.33 5.40
CA ALA A 77 -0.14 9.56 5.19
C ALA A 77 -0.26 10.01 3.73
N ALA A 78 -0.15 11.32 3.48
CA ALA A 78 -0.34 11.89 2.13
C ALA A 78 0.69 11.37 1.11
N ASP A 79 1.89 11.04 1.57
CA ASP A 79 2.99 10.46 0.78
C ASP A 79 3.02 8.93 0.81
N ALA A 80 2.04 8.28 1.44
CA ALA A 80 1.98 6.82 1.48
C ALA A 80 1.66 6.26 0.09
N ALA A 81 2.29 5.12 -0.23
CA ALA A 81 2.02 4.37 -1.46
C ALA A 81 0.54 3.98 -1.65
N ALA A 82 -0.22 3.88 -0.54
CA ALA A 82 -1.65 3.60 -0.54
C ALA A 82 -2.49 4.68 -1.24
N VAL A 83 -2.01 5.93 -1.30
CA VAL A 83 -2.74 7.06 -1.92
C VAL A 83 -1.94 7.74 -3.04
N THR A 84 -0.70 7.32 -3.25
CA THR A 84 0.15 7.86 -4.32
C THR A 84 -0.07 7.07 -5.62
N VAL A 85 -0.39 7.79 -6.70
CA VAL A 85 -0.31 7.29 -8.08
C VAL A 85 1.10 7.59 -8.60
N TYR A 86 1.84 6.56 -8.98
CA TYR A 86 3.20 6.71 -9.47
C TYR A 86 3.20 6.98 -10.98
N PRO A 87 4.21 7.66 -11.53
CA PRO A 87 4.34 7.81 -12.98
C PRO A 87 4.70 6.47 -13.63
N GLY A 88 4.05 6.12 -14.74
CA GLY A 88 4.27 4.83 -15.42
C GLY A 88 3.73 3.64 -14.62
N PHE A 89 4.18 2.44 -14.94
CA PHE A 89 3.68 1.21 -14.32
C PHE A 89 4.69 0.62 -13.33
N GLY A 90 4.32 0.57 -12.07
CA GLY A 90 5.13 0.11 -10.93
C GLY A 90 5.67 1.28 -10.11
N VAL A 91 6.42 0.95 -9.06
CA VAL A 91 7.10 1.96 -8.24
C VAL A 91 8.45 2.29 -8.88
N PRO A 92 8.81 3.57 -9.03
CA PRO A 92 10.13 3.97 -9.53
C PRO A 92 11.28 3.30 -8.77
N ASP A 93 12.37 3.05 -9.46
CA ASP A 93 13.61 2.43 -8.94
C ASP A 93 13.46 0.97 -8.45
N LEU A 94 12.29 0.34 -8.62
CA LEU A 94 12.08 -1.08 -8.36
C LEU A 94 12.14 -1.91 -9.64
N ALA A 95 12.54 -3.19 -9.49
CA ALA A 95 12.58 -4.13 -10.59
C ALA A 95 11.19 -4.31 -11.24
N GLY A 96 11.13 -4.24 -12.57
CA GLY A 96 9.88 -4.35 -13.33
C GLY A 96 9.12 -3.02 -13.51
N TYR A 97 9.69 -1.90 -13.05
CA TYR A 97 9.19 -0.57 -13.38
C TYR A 97 9.25 -0.32 -14.90
N ASP A 98 8.16 0.23 -15.43
CA ASP A 98 8.03 0.66 -16.83
C ASP A 98 7.65 2.14 -16.85
N ALA A 99 8.54 2.99 -17.38
CA ALA A 99 8.38 4.45 -17.40
C ALA A 99 7.40 4.93 -18.49
N THR A 100 6.79 4.03 -19.26
CA THR A 100 5.81 4.38 -20.29
C THR A 100 4.63 5.13 -19.66
N ALA A 101 4.42 6.37 -20.07
CA ALA A 101 3.31 7.17 -19.56
C ALA A 101 1.96 6.57 -19.96
N HIS A 102 1.01 6.62 -19.05
CA HIS A 102 -0.37 6.22 -19.27
C HIS A 102 -1.33 7.14 -18.52
N GLN A 103 -2.60 7.10 -18.91
CA GLN A 103 -3.67 7.68 -18.13
C GLN A 103 -4.55 6.56 -17.59
N PRO A 104 -4.87 6.55 -16.29
CA PRO A 104 -5.80 5.58 -15.73
C PRO A 104 -7.17 5.70 -16.41
N ASN A 105 -7.72 4.61 -16.90
CA ASN A 105 -9.05 4.58 -17.49
C ASN A 105 -10.13 4.48 -16.40
N CYS A 106 -10.41 5.60 -15.73
CA CYS A 106 -11.42 5.66 -14.69
C CYS A 106 -12.81 5.81 -15.32
N LYS A 107 -13.65 4.80 -15.12
CA LYS A 107 -15.05 4.79 -15.55
C LYS A 107 -15.97 5.27 -14.43
#